data_AF-A0AA45WR71-F1
#
_entry.id   AF-A0AA45WR71-F1
#
_cell.length_a   1.000
_cell.length_b   1.000
_cell.length_c   1.000
_cell.angle_alpha   90.00
_cell.angle_beta   90.00
_cell.angle_gamma   90.00
#
_symmetry.space_group_name_H-M   'P 1'
#
loop_
_entity.id
_entity.type
_entity.pdbx_description
1 polymer ?
#
loop_
_entity_poly.entity_id
_entity_poly.type
_entity_poly.pdbx_seq_one_letter_code
_entity_poly.pdbx_strand_id
1 'polypeptide(L)'
;MVGEIIHIDSLRIKKEAALRQDALDAFPWDEMERVKANLIKPMVKYWPSSRKWLLLELCYRLAYEAFVCGMKEAKWRRRSPRTFKEALDVFAPRHQAHCQQLMEQLTKEFHVFEWLDEWSAESVFMLLAELSKNWFMKGYAQKR
;
A
#
# COMPACT_ATOMS: atom_id res chain seq x y z
N MET A 1 -27.88 -9.93 -35.80
CA MET A 1 -26.63 -9.72 -35.06
C MET A 1 -26.97 -9.80 -33.58
N VAL A 2 -26.58 -10.88 -32.91
CA VAL A 2 -26.80 -11.03 -31.46
C VAL A 2 -25.73 -10.18 -30.78
N GLY A 3 -26.15 -9.12 -30.10
CA GLY A 3 -25.23 -8.28 -29.34
C GLY A 3 -24.69 -9.08 -28.16
N GLU A 4 -23.37 -9.32 -28.12
CA GLU A 4 -22.72 -9.89 -26.94
C GLU A 4 -22.82 -8.89 -25.79
N ILE A 5 -23.41 -9.33 -24.68
CA ILE A 5 -23.49 -8.54 -23.45
C ILE A 5 -22.09 -8.47 -22.87
N ILE A 6 -21.44 -7.30 -23.00
CA ILE A 6 -20.16 -7.04 -22.36
C ILE A 6 -20.39 -6.86 -20.86
N HIS A 7 -20.01 -7.85 -20.05
CA HIS A 7 -20.06 -7.77 -18.60
C HIS A 7 -18.91 -6.89 -18.07
N ILE A 8 -19.13 -5.57 -18.03
CA ILE A 8 -18.13 -4.57 -17.65
C ILE A 8 -17.46 -4.88 -16.30
N ASP A 9 -18.23 -5.38 -15.31
CA ASP A 9 -17.70 -5.74 -14.00
C ASP A 9 -16.68 -6.89 -14.06
N SER A 10 -16.94 -7.91 -14.87
CA SER A 10 -16.01 -9.03 -15.06
C SER A 10 -14.67 -8.57 -15.65
N LEU A 11 -14.73 -7.62 -16.59
CA LEU A 11 -13.54 -7.02 -17.20
C LEU A 11 -12.79 -6.12 -16.22
N ARG A 12 -13.51 -5.40 -15.33
CA ARG A 12 -12.91 -4.59 -14.27
C ARG A 12 -12.15 -5.49 -13.28
N ILE A 13 -12.79 -6.56 -12.80
CA ILE A 13 -12.17 -7.54 -11.88
C ILE A 13 -10.93 -8.16 -12.51
N LYS A 14 -11.02 -8.60 -13.77
CA LYS A 14 -9.87 -9.18 -14.48
C LYS A 14 -8.70 -8.21 -14.62
N LYS A 15 -8.97 -6.93 -14.92
CA LYS A 15 -7.94 -5.88 -15.00
C LYS A 15 -7.29 -5.62 -13.64
N GLU A 16 -8.08 -5.63 -12.57
CA GLU A 16 -7.58 -5.41 -11.21
C GLU A 16 -6.74 -6.59 -10.71
N ALA A 17 -7.19 -7.82 -10.96
CA ALA A 17 -6.44 -9.04 -10.67
C ALA A 17 -5.11 -9.09 -11.43
N ALA A 18 -5.10 -8.72 -12.71
CA ALA A 18 -3.86 -8.63 -13.49
C ALA A 18 -2.89 -7.59 -12.91
N LEU A 19 -3.38 -6.42 -12.48
CA LEU A 19 -2.54 -5.41 -11.83
C LEU A 19 -1.98 -5.91 -10.49
N ARG A 20 -2.77 -6.63 -9.71
CA ARG A 20 -2.31 -7.22 -8.45
C ARG A 20 -1.26 -8.31 -8.68
N GLN A 21 -1.46 -9.20 -9.65
CA GLN A 21 -0.44 -10.17 -10.01
C GLN A 21 0.84 -9.46 -10.47
N ASP A 22 0.68 -8.44 -11.32
CA ASP A 22 1.78 -7.62 -11.78
C ASP A 22 2.56 -6.97 -10.62
N ALA A 23 1.85 -6.55 -9.58
CA ALA A 23 2.43 -5.98 -8.38
C ALA A 23 3.15 -7.04 -7.53
N LEU A 24 2.57 -8.22 -7.32
CA LEU A 24 3.19 -9.33 -6.58
C LEU A 24 4.54 -9.74 -7.20
N ASP A 25 4.58 -9.84 -8.53
CA ASP A 25 5.78 -10.23 -9.27
C ASP A 25 6.89 -9.16 -9.19
N ALA A 26 6.49 -7.89 -9.08
CA ALA A 26 7.41 -6.75 -9.04
C ALA A 26 7.71 -6.26 -7.62
N PHE A 27 7.05 -6.81 -6.60
CA PHE A 27 7.16 -6.33 -5.23
C PHE A 27 8.57 -6.61 -4.67
N PRO A 28 9.28 -5.61 -4.14
CA PRO A 28 10.63 -5.81 -3.60
C PRO A 28 10.61 -6.53 -2.24
N TRP A 29 10.36 -7.84 -2.26
CA TRP A 29 10.25 -8.70 -1.07
C TRP A 29 11.47 -8.62 -0.15
N ASP A 30 12.68 -8.58 -0.70
CA ASP A 30 13.92 -8.47 0.08
C ASP A 30 13.97 -7.19 0.93
N GLU A 31 13.42 -6.10 0.42
CA GLU A 31 13.36 -4.84 1.16
C GLU A 31 12.33 -4.91 2.28
N MET A 32 11.19 -5.56 2.04
CA MET A 32 10.20 -5.81 3.09
C MET A 32 10.76 -6.71 4.20
N GLU A 33 11.56 -7.72 3.84
CA GLU A 33 12.26 -8.56 4.81
C GLU A 33 13.25 -7.75 5.67
N ARG A 34 13.96 -6.79 5.07
CA ARG A 34 14.83 -5.86 5.80
C ARG A 34 14.04 -4.95 6.73
N VAL A 35 12.91 -4.40 6.29
CA VAL A 35 12.00 -3.60 7.14
C VAL A 35 11.50 -4.43 8.32
N LYS A 36 11.08 -5.67 8.07
CA LYS A 36 10.69 -6.60 9.14
C LYS A 36 11.82 -6.81 10.15
N ALA A 37 13.03 -7.11 9.67
CA ALA A 37 14.17 -7.44 10.52
C ALA A 37 14.68 -6.24 11.33
N ASN A 38 14.76 -5.06 10.70
CA ASN A 38 15.47 -3.91 11.25
C ASN A 38 14.55 -2.91 11.96
N LEU A 39 13.25 -2.90 11.64
CA LEU A 39 12.30 -1.92 12.16
C LEU A 39 11.19 -2.58 12.97
N ILE A 40 10.45 -3.51 12.36
CA ILE A 40 9.25 -4.09 12.99
C ILE A 40 9.65 -4.99 14.17
N LYS A 41 10.55 -5.96 13.97
CA LYS A 41 10.96 -6.92 15.01
C LYS A 41 11.52 -6.24 16.28
N PRO A 42 12.41 -5.23 16.18
CA PRO A 42 12.86 -4.49 17.35
C PRO A 42 11.72 -3.76 18.09
N MET A 43 10.84 -3.08 17.34
CA MET A 43 9.73 -2.32 17.91
C MET A 43 8.79 -3.19 18.75
N VAL A 44 8.52 -4.42 18.31
CA VAL A 44 7.59 -5.33 19.00
C VAL A 44 8.28 -6.44 19.78
N LYS A 45 9.57 -6.28 20.12
CA LYS A 45 10.38 -7.33 20.76
C LYS A 45 9.71 -7.96 21.98
N TYR A 46 9.08 -7.12 22.82
CA TYR A 46 8.46 -7.53 24.09
C TYR A 46 6.95 -7.79 24.00
N TRP A 47 6.34 -7.67 22.82
CA TRP A 47 4.91 -7.89 22.68
C TRP A 47 4.52 -9.38 22.74
N PRO A 48 3.27 -9.71 23.06
CA PRO A 48 2.72 -11.05 22.86
C PRO A 48 2.80 -11.47 21.39
N SER A 49 3.04 -12.75 21.12
CA SER A 49 3.18 -13.29 19.76
C SER A 49 2.00 -12.97 18.84
N SER A 50 0.77 -12.98 19.37
CA SER A 50 -0.44 -12.61 18.63
C SER A 50 -0.40 -11.18 18.09
N ARG A 51 0.01 -10.21 18.93
CA ARG A 51 0.14 -8.80 18.53
C ARG A 51 1.28 -8.58 17.53
N LYS A 52 2.39 -9.32 17.69
CA LYS A 52 3.49 -9.28 16.70
C LYS A 52 2.99 -9.73 15.32
N TRP A 53 2.23 -10.81 15.29
CA TRP A 53 1.69 -11.34 14.04
C TRP A 53 0.69 -10.38 13.41
N LEU A 54 -0.24 -9.83 14.19
CA LEU A 54 -1.22 -8.84 13.71
C LEU A 54 -0.54 -7.60 13.12
N LEU A 55 0.44 -7.02 13.82
CA LEU A 55 1.17 -5.87 13.30
C LEU A 55 1.92 -6.23 12.03
N LEU A 56 2.56 -7.40 11.99
CA LEU A 56 3.32 -7.82 10.84
C LEU A 56 2.42 -7.95 9.60
N GLU A 57 1.29 -8.63 9.75
CA GLU A 57 0.27 -8.79 8.71
C GLU A 57 -0.23 -7.42 8.21
N LEU A 58 -0.56 -6.52 9.14
CA LEU A 58 -0.94 -5.14 8.83
C LEU A 58 0.15 -4.41 8.01
N CYS A 59 1.42 -4.54 8.40
CA CYS A 59 2.52 -3.90 7.68
C CYS A 59 2.70 -4.47 6.27
N TYR A 60 2.65 -5.80 6.10
CA TYR A 60 2.73 -6.40 4.75
C TYR A 60 1.58 -5.94 3.88
N ARG A 61 0.35 -5.97 4.41
CA ARG A 61 -0.84 -5.57 3.65
C ARG A 61 -0.81 -4.09 3.28
N LEU A 62 -0.39 -3.21 4.20
CA LEU A 62 -0.25 -1.78 3.92
C LEU A 62 0.83 -1.52 2.87
N ALA A 63 2.01 -2.12 3.00
CA ALA A 63 3.09 -1.97 2.02
C ALA A 63 2.64 -2.41 0.63
N TYR A 64 2.00 -3.58 0.55
CA TYR A 64 1.55 -4.14 -0.71
C TYR A 64 0.45 -3.29 -1.37
N GLU A 65 -0.60 -2.90 -0.63
CA GLU A 65 -1.68 -2.07 -1.18
C GLU A 65 -1.17 -0.68 -1.58
N ALA A 66 -0.28 -0.07 -0.79
CA ALA A 66 0.36 1.19 -1.16
C ALA A 66 1.18 1.05 -2.46
N PHE A 67 1.94 -0.03 -2.62
CA PHE A 67 2.69 -0.33 -3.83
C PHE A 67 1.79 -0.50 -5.06
N VAL A 68 0.69 -1.26 -4.94
CA VAL A 68 -0.32 -1.42 -5.99
C VAL A 68 -0.91 -0.06 -6.39
N CYS A 69 -1.25 0.78 -5.41
CA CYS A 69 -1.75 2.13 -5.65
C CYS A 69 -0.74 2.98 -6.42
N GLY A 70 0.55 2.94 -6.04
CA GLY A 70 1.62 3.62 -6.76
C GLY A 70 1.73 3.16 -8.22
N MET A 71 1.71 1.85 -8.47
CA MET A 71 1.74 1.29 -9.82
C MET A 71 0.53 1.72 -10.66
N LYS A 72 -0.66 1.76 -10.04
CA LYS A 72 -1.89 2.23 -10.68
C LYS A 72 -1.72 3.68 -11.13
N GLU A 73 -1.31 4.57 -10.23
CA GLU A 73 -1.09 5.99 -10.53
C GLU A 73 -0.07 6.20 -11.66
N ALA A 74 1.05 5.47 -11.63
CA ALA A 74 2.05 5.52 -12.70
C ALA A 74 1.46 5.11 -14.06
N LYS A 75 0.65 4.06 -14.10
CA LYS A 75 -0.01 3.57 -15.32
C LYS A 75 -1.04 4.56 -15.87
N TRP A 76 -1.79 5.24 -14.98
CA TRP A 76 -2.73 6.29 -15.36
C TRP A 76 -2.00 7.50 -15.96
N ARG A 77 -0.92 7.97 -15.35
CA ARG A 77 -0.12 9.08 -15.90
C ARG A 77 0.45 8.78 -17.28
N ARG A 78 1.02 7.59 -17.49
CA ARG A 78 1.56 7.20 -18.81
C ARG A 78 0.50 7.23 -19.92
N ARG A 79 -0.77 6.99 -19.58
CA ARG A 79 -1.89 7.00 -20.52
C ARG A 79 -2.49 8.39 -20.77
N SER A 80 -2.10 9.41 -20.00
CA SER A 80 -2.58 10.79 -20.17
C SER A 80 -1.41 11.75 -20.47
N PRO A 81 -0.91 11.79 -21.72
CA PRO A 81 0.26 12.62 -22.08
C PRO A 81 0.02 14.13 -22.01
N ARG A 82 -1.24 14.57 -21.89
CA ARG A 82 -1.62 15.99 -22.01
C ARG A 82 -1.64 16.75 -20.69
N THR A 83 -1.37 16.09 -19.56
CA THR A 83 -1.51 16.71 -18.24
C THR A 83 -0.16 16.75 -17.51
N PHE A 84 0.47 17.92 -17.64
CA PHE A 84 1.46 18.51 -16.73
C PHE A 84 2.97 18.25 -16.89
N LYS A 85 3.63 19.32 -17.39
CA LYS A 85 5.02 19.76 -17.17
C LYS A 85 5.26 20.33 -15.75
N GLU A 86 4.43 20.01 -14.77
CA GLU A 86 4.67 20.48 -13.39
C GLU A 86 5.72 19.61 -12.72
N ALA A 87 6.69 20.27 -12.09
CA ALA A 87 7.70 19.64 -11.26
C ALA A 87 7.02 18.62 -10.33
N LEU A 88 7.61 17.42 -10.29
CA LEU A 88 7.14 16.34 -9.43
C LEU A 88 7.18 16.81 -7.97
N ASP A 89 6.04 17.26 -7.44
CA ASP A 89 5.82 17.08 -6.02
C ASP A 89 5.44 15.61 -5.84
N VAL A 90 6.49 14.82 -5.60
CA VAL A 90 6.51 13.37 -5.60
C VAL A 90 5.45 12.79 -4.65
N PHE A 91 5.01 13.58 -3.67
CA PHE A 91 3.91 13.26 -2.76
C PHE A 91 2.84 14.36 -2.74
N ALA A 92 2.32 14.72 -3.92
CA ALA A 92 1.22 15.67 -4.05
C ALA A 92 0.10 15.39 -3.03
N PRO A 93 -0.60 16.40 -2.48
CA PRO A 93 -1.59 16.25 -1.41
C PRO A 93 -2.64 15.15 -1.64
N ARG A 94 -2.99 14.90 -2.90
CA ARG A 94 -3.88 13.81 -3.31
C ARG A 94 -3.33 12.40 -2.98
N HIS A 95 -2.02 12.16 -3.17
CA HIS A 95 -1.40 10.87 -2.88
C HIS A 95 -1.26 10.66 -1.37
N GLN A 96 -1.00 11.74 -0.63
CA GLN A 96 -1.02 11.73 0.83
C GLN A 96 -2.40 11.37 1.36
N ALA A 97 -3.47 11.98 0.84
CA ALA A 97 -4.84 11.65 1.21
C ALA A 97 -5.17 10.18 0.95
N HIS A 98 -4.73 9.61 -0.19
CA HIS A 98 -4.93 8.19 -0.47
C HIS A 98 -4.17 7.27 0.50
N CYS A 99 -2.91 7.58 0.83
CA CYS A 99 -2.14 6.80 1.80
C CYS A 99 -2.79 6.87 3.19
N GLN A 100 -3.28 8.04 3.58
CA GLN A 100 -3.99 8.23 4.84
C GLN A 100 -5.30 7.42 4.88
N GLN A 101 -6.11 7.46 3.82
CA GLN A 101 -7.34 6.66 3.72
C GLN A 101 -7.05 5.16 3.82
N LEU A 102 -6.00 4.69 3.13
CA LEU A 102 -5.58 3.28 3.20
C LEU A 102 -5.16 2.89 4.62
N MET A 103 -4.40 3.75 5.30
CA MET A 103 -4.03 3.53 6.69
C MET A 103 -5.26 3.48 7.60
N GLU A 104 -6.16 4.46 7.51
CA GLU A 104 -7.39 4.52 8.32
C GLU A 104 -8.28 3.29 8.11
N GLN A 105 -8.40 2.82 6.87
CA GLN A 105 -9.14 1.61 6.55
C GLN A 105 -8.51 0.38 7.21
N LEU A 106 -7.19 0.20 7.06
CA LEU A 106 -6.50 -0.97 7.59
C LEU A 106 -6.37 -0.94 9.11
N THR A 107 -6.13 0.21 9.73
CA THR A 107 -6.10 0.30 11.20
C THR A 107 -7.45 -0.01 11.82
N LYS A 108 -8.55 0.35 11.15
CA LYS A 108 -9.91 -0.04 11.53
C LYS A 108 -10.14 -1.54 11.34
N GLU A 109 -9.76 -2.12 10.21
CA GLU A 109 -9.92 -3.56 9.92
C GLU A 109 -9.15 -4.43 10.93
N PHE A 110 -7.96 -4.00 11.33
CA PHE A 110 -7.13 -4.70 12.31
C PHE A 110 -7.43 -4.31 13.76
N HIS A 111 -8.43 -3.46 14.00
CA HIS A 111 -8.82 -2.98 15.33
C HIS A 111 -7.63 -2.45 16.14
N VAL A 112 -6.67 -1.77 15.48
CA VAL A 112 -5.34 -1.44 16.04
C VAL A 112 -5.43 -0.71 17.39
N PHE A 113 -6.37 0.22 17.51
CA PHE A 113 -6.56 1.02 18.72
C PHE A 113 -7.25 0.27 19.87
N GLU A 114 -7.80 -0.92 19.63
CA GLU A 114 -8.45 -1.72 20.67
C GLU A 114 -7.46 -2.60 21.44
N TRP A 115 -6.30 -2.92 20.85
CA TRP A 115 -5.30 -3.81 21.45
C TRP A 115 -3.93 -3.18 21.71
N LEU A 116 -3.76 -1.89 21.37
CA LEU A 116 -2.59 -1.09 21.67
C LEU A 116 -2.87 -0.08 22.79
N ASP A 117 -1.88 0.13 23.64
CA ASP A 117 -1.83 1.34 24.47
C ASP A 117 -1.50 2.58 23.62
N GLU A 118 -1.72 3.76 24.18
CA GLU A 118 -1.58 5.06 23.47
C GLU A 118 -0.18 5.27 22.88
N TRP A 119 0.88 4.98 23.64
CA TRP A 119 2.27 5.14 23.20
C TRP A 119 2.65 4.16 22.08
N SER A 120 2.17 2.92 22.19
CA SER A 120 2.34 1.91 21.15
C SER A 120 1.54 2.26 19.89
N ALA A 121 0.36 2.86 20.04
CA ALA A 121 -0.47 3.28 18.93
C ALA A 121 0.18 4.41 18.12
N GLU A 122 0.77 5.41 18.77
CA GLU A 122 1.49 6.48 18.08
C GLU A 122 2.71 5.96 17.31
N SER A 123 3.51 5.08 17.94
CA SER A 123 4.68 4.46 17.30
C SER A 123 4.28 3.63 16.08
N VAL A 124 3.20 2.86 16.20
CA VAL A 124 2.64 2.10 15.07
C VAL A 124 2.12 3.04 13.99
N PHE A 125 1.43 4.12 14.35
CA PHE A 125 0.90 5.07 13.37
C PHE A 125 2.03 5.72 12.54
N MET A 126 3.11 6.15 13.18
CA MET A 126 4.30 6.67 12.49
C MET A 126 4.93 5.65 11.56
N LEU A 127 5.06 4.39 12.01
CA LEU A 127 5.54 3.28 11.18
C LEU A 127 4.66 3.13 9.92
N LEU A 128 3.34 3.07 10.10
CA LEU A 128 2.40 2.89 8.99
C LEU A 128 2.42 4.09 8.02
N ALA A 129 2.54 5.31 8.52
CA ALA A 129 2.67 6.52 7.69
C ALA A 129 3.89 6.46 6.78
N GLU A 130 5.05 6.15 7.35
CA GLU A 130 6.29 6.08 6.58
C GLU A 130 6.28 4.91 5.60
N LEU A 131 5.73 3.77 6.02
CA LEU A 131 5.60 2.58 5.20
C LEU A 131 4.65 2.83 4.00
N SER A 132 3.45 3.37 4.23
CA SER A 132 2.51 3.68 3.14
C SER A 132 3.12 4.62 2.10
N LYS A 133 3.78 5.68 2.55
CA LYS A 133 4.47 6.63 1.67
C LYS A 133 5.57 5.97 0.84
N ASN A 134 6.48 5.26 1.49
CA ASN A 134 7.65 4.68 0.82
C ASN A 134 7.27 3.61 -0.20
N TRP A 135 6.30 2.76 0.12
CA TRP A 135 5.85 1.71 -0.78
C TRP A 135 5.01 2.24 -1.93
N PHE A 136 4.17 3.25 -1.69
CA PHE A 136 3.51 3.99 -2.76
C PHE A 136 4.54 4.55 -3.75
N MET A 137 5.60 5.18 -3.24
CA MET A 137 6.63 5.75 -4.09
C MET A 137 7.40 4.72 -4.91
N LYS A 138 7.68 3.56 -4.33
CA LYS A 138 8.29 2.44 -5.06
C LYS A 138 7.38 1.93 -6.17
N GLY A 139 6.09 1.75 -5.88
CA GLY A 139 5.11 1.35 -6.88
C GLY A 139 5.00 2.36 -8.01
N TYR A 140 5.04 3.65 -7.68
CA TYR A 140 4.99 4.74 -8.67
C TYR A 140 6.25 4.79 -9.55
N ALA A 141 7.43 4.55 -8.97
CA ALA A 141 8.69 4.50 -9.69
C ALA A 141 8.87 3.21 -10.52
N GLN A 142 8.01 2.20 -10.33
CA GLN A 142 8.13 0.91 -11.00
C GLN A 142 8.07 1.07 -12.52
N LYS A 143 9.22 0.83 -13.16
CA LYS A 143 9.35 0.79 -14.62
C LYS A 143 8.95 -0.61 -15.08
N ARG A 144 7.73 -0.72 -15.59
CA ARG A 144 7.34 -1.78 -16.53
C ARG A 144 7.31 -1.19 -17.93
#